data_AF-A0A836XF54-F1
#
_entry.id   AF-A0A836XF54-F1
#
_cell.length_a   1.000
_cell.length_b   1.000
_cell.length_c   1.000
_cell.angle_alpha   90.00
_cell.angle_beta   90.00
_cell.angle_gamma   90.00
#
_symmetry.space_group_name_H-M   'P 1'
#
loop_
_entity.id
_entity.type
_entity.pdbx_description
1 polymer ?
#
loop_
_entity_poly.entity_id
_entity_poly.type
_entity_poly.pdbx_seq_one_letter_code
_entity_poly.pdbx_strand_id
1 'polypeptide(L)'
;MEAFDYNRCFAINTAACDGAEKNTCRTQLLARCEIETAATGQAEEFFLGKECIGEYMYMEGGIAQVPTSEVCTIFSRKESSLLKRFANHENDVVQTGPIDIRRKGFDGSYSYWTDLRFSLKQTTARHLSNVAQIIDATLAGEVLLGRTTLTDTESGQRALLEYPIHYMNVHPPEKRFQVDVGPILYPDLTATTGSAVEHLQLAYVIFNQLHEVEFALRVPTQVVAEQRAEVLHYSQVIRVKAASELFSLS
;
A
#
# COMPACT_ATOMS: atom_id res chain seq x y z
N MET A 1 -0.09 17.50 15.03
CA MET A 1 0.02 16.06 15.41
C MET A 1 1.29 15.50 14.78
N GLU A 2 1.80 14.36 15.23
CA GLU A 2 2.93 13.70 14.57
C GLU A 2 2.42 12.75 13.48
N ALA A 3 3.02 12.83 12.29
CA ALA A 3 2.71 11.96 11.15
C ALA A 3 3.98 11.39 10.53
N PHE A 4 3.87 10.30 9.77
CA PHE A 4 5.00 9.78 9.00
C PHE A 4 5.35 10.71 7.84
N ASP A 5 6.64 11.01 7.70
CA ASP A 5 7.21 11.61 6.50
C ASP A 5 7.62 10.48 5.54
N TYR A 6 6.72 10.14 4.61
CA TYR A 6 6.91 9.03 3.66
C TYR A 6 8.12 9.23 2.73
N ASN A 7 8.69 10.44 2.62
CA ASN A 7 9.95 10.66 1.92
C ASN A 7 11.17 10.11 2.67
N ARG A 8 10.98 9.82 3.97
CA ARG A 8 12.02 9.37 4.90
C ARG A 8 11.65 8.08 5.62
N CYS A 9 10.60 7.39 5.17
CA CYS A 9 10.17 6.11 5.70
C CYS A 9 10.63 4.95 4.81
N PHE A 10 11.32 3.97 5.39
CA PHE A 10 11.87 2.82 4.67
C PHE A 10 11.64 1.52 5.42
N ALA A 11 11.36 0.44 4.70
CA ALA A 11 11.64 -0.92 5.13
C ALA A 11 13.02 -1.34 4.58
N ILE A 12 13.80 -2.02 5.40
CA ILE A 12 15.06 -2.64 5.00
C ILE A 12 14.97 -4.10 5.37
N ASN A 13 15.11 -4.98 4.38
CA ASN A 13 15.03 -6.42 4.59
C ASN A 13 16.18 -7.15 3.90
N THR A 14 16.61 -8.25 4.52
CA THR A 14 17.61 -9.16 3.96
C THR A 14 16.95 -10.51 3.72
N ALA A 15 17.04 -11.00 2.49
CA ALA A 15 16.54 -12.30 2.09
C ALA A 15 17.70 -13.30 1.96
N ALA A 16 17.50 -14.51 2.46
CA ALA A 16 18.39 -15.63 2.28
C ALA A 16 17.70 -16.77 1.53
N CYS A 17 18.49 -17.55 0.81
CA CYS A 17 18.06 -18.79 0.17
C CYS A 17 19.04 -19.90 0.52
N ASP A 18 18.52 -21.00 1.06
CA ASP A 18 19.27 -22.19 1.50
C ASP A 18 20.47 -21.87 2.41
N GLY A 19 20.29 -20.90 3.33
CA GLY A 19 21.29 -20.52 4.32
C GLY A 19 22.29 -19.45 3.86
N ALA A 20 22.21 -18.98 2.60
CA ALA A 20 23.05 -17.90 2.09
C ALA A 20 22.22 -16.64 1.85
N GLU A 21 22.67 -15.49 2.35
CA GLU A 21 22.08 -14.19 2.02
C GLU A 21 22.19 -13.93 0.52
N LYS A 22 21.07 -13.51 -0.08
CA LYS A 22 20.94 -13.27 -1.52
C LYS A 22 20.76 -11.81 -1.84
N ASN A 23 20.05 -11.07 -1.00
CA ASN A 23 19.74 -9.67 -1.27
C ASN A 23 19.44 -8.91 0.03
N THR A 24 19.96 -7.70 0.14
CA THR A 24 19.49 -6.69 1.11
C THR A 24 18.95 -5.52 0.33
N CYS A 25 17.66 -5.21 0.49
CA CYS A 25 17.05 -4.07 -0.18
C CYS A 25 16.52 -3.05 0.82
N ARG A 26 16.48 -1.78 0.37
CA ARG A 26 15.82 -0.67 1.05
C ARG A 26 14.64 -0.23 0.19
N THR A 27 13.44 -0.42 0.72
CA THR A 27 12.19 -0.07 0.05
C THR A 27 11.59 1.16 0.72
N GLN A 28 11.31 2.21 -0.06
CA GLN A 28 10.55 3.35 0.44
C GLN A 28 9.11 2.93 0.73
N LEU A 29 8.55 3.38 1.84
CA LEU A 29 7.15 3.12 2.17
C LEU A 29 6.26 4.16 1.50
N LEU A 30 5.14 3.72 0.96
CA LEU A 30 4.19 4.54 0.20
C LEU A 30 2.91 4.85 0.98
N ALA A 31 2.48 3.96 1.86
CA ALA A 31 1.27 4.13 2.64
C ALA A 31 1.32 3.21 3.87
N ARG A 32 0.49 3.52 4.86
CA ARG A 32 0.21 2.67 6.00
C ARG A 32 -1.29 2.35 6.07
N CYS A 33 -1.62 1.12 6.43
CA CYS A 33 -2.93 0.75 6.95
C CYS A 33 -2.74 0.20 8.36
N GLU A 34 -3.45 0.76 9.32
CA GLU A 34 -3.52 0.28 10.69
C GLU A 34 -4.91 -0.30 10.93
N ILE A 35 -4.99 -1.58 11.30
CA ILE A 35 -6.26 -2.27 11.56
C ILE A 35 -6.37 -2.54 13.05
N GLU A 36 -7.40 -1.98 13.69
CA GLU A 36 -7.71 -2.15 15.10
C GLU A 36 -8.81 -3.21 15.28
N THR A 37 -8.50 -4.23 16.07
CA THR A 37 -9.44 -5.32 16.37
C THR A 37 -10.34 -4.93 17.55
N ALA A 38 -11.64 -4.77 17.30
CA ALA A 38 -12.63 -4.30 18.27
C ALA A 38 -12.61 -5.04 19.62
N ALA A 39 -12.40 -6.36 19.58
CA ALA A 39 -12.45 -7.21 20.77
C ALA A 39 -11.24 -7.04 21.71
N THR A 40 -10.07 -6.65 21.18
CA THR A 40 -8.82 -6.62 21.94
C THR A 40 -8.22 -5.22 22.06
N GLY A 41 -8.68 -4.27 21.24
CA GLY A 41 -8.06 -2.93 21.09
C GLY A 41 -6.63 -2.99 20.54
N GLN A 42 -6.19 -4.15 20.03
CA GLN A 42 -4.88 -4.27 19.41
C GLN A 42 -4.94 -3.76 17.98
N ALA A 43 -3.96 -2.92 17.64
CA ALA A 43 -3.75 -2.42 16.29
C ALA A 43 -2.57 -3.16 15.63
N GLU A 44 -2.75 -3.58 14.39
CA GLU A 44 -1.67 -4.08 13.54
C GLU A 44 -1.39 -3.11 12.40
N GLU A 45 -0.11 -2.78 12.19
CA GLU A 45 0.33 -1.86 11.15
C GLU A 45 0.87 -2.63 9.94
N PHE A 46 0.39 -2.23 8.78
CA PHE A 46 0.83 -2.71 7.48
C PHE A 46 1.34 -1.54 6.66
N PHE A 47 2.44 -1.75 5.95
CA PHE A 47 3.10 -0.74 5.14
C PHE A 47 3.22 -1.21 3.71
N LEU A 48 2.81 -0.39 2.75
CA LEU A 48 3.02 -0.64 1.34
C LEU A 48 4.43 -0.22 0.95
N GLY A 49 5.24 -1.15 0.45
CA GLY A 49 6.53 -0.83 -0.15
C GLY A 49 6.39 -0.35 -1.59
N LYS A 50 7.26 0.59 -1.99
CA LYS A 50 7.44 1.02 -3.37
C LYS A 50 7.72 -0.19 -4.26
N GLU A 51 7.03 -0.27 -5.39
CA GLU A 51 7.23 -1.29 -6.40
C GLU A 51 8.56 -1.13 -7.14
N CYS A 52 9.14 -2.25 -7.51
CA CYS A 52 10.29 -2.38 -8.39
C CYS A 52 9.99 -3.32 -9.57
N ILE A 53 10.98 -3.52 -10.43
CA ILE A 53 10.89 -4.42 -11.58
C ILE A 53 11.83 -5.59 -11.36
N GLY A 54 11.35 -6.80 -11.67
CA GLY A 54 12.12 -8.04 -11.57
C GLY A 54 13.39 -8.03 -12.43
N GLU A 55 14.50 -8.31 -11.78
CA GLU A 55 15.85 -8.20 -12.30
C GLU A 55 16.74 -9.37 -11.84
N TYR A 56 17.83 -9.62 -12.56
CA TYR A 56 18.94 -10.46 -12.11
C TYR A 56 19.85 -9.63 -11.20
N MET A 57 19.73 -9.87 -9.90
CA MET A 57 20.49 -9.12 -8.89
C MET A 57 22.00 -9.37 -9.06
N TYR A 58 22.78 -8.29 -9.01
CA TYR A 58 24.26 -8.30 -8.96
C TYR A 58 24.99 -8.82 -10.21
N MET A 59 24.33 -8.98 -11.37
CA MET A 59 25.05 -9.24 -12.62
C MET A 59 25.80 -7.99 -13.10
N GLU A 60 26.94 -8.16 -13.78
CA GLU A 60 27.73 -7.04 -14.32
C GLU A 60 26.98 -6.24 -15.41
N GLY A 61 26.04 -6.88 -16.12
CA GLY A 61 25.24 -6.25 -17.17
C GLY A 61 24.08 -7.15 -17.59
N GLY A 62 23.13 -6.59 -18.35
CA GLY A 62 21.95 -7.34 -18.80
C GLY A 62 21.04 -7.76 -17.65
N ILE A 63 20.88 -6.91 -16.63
CA ILE A 63 20.17 -7.24 -15.39
C ILE A 63 18.64 -7.34 -15.57
N ALA A 64 18.06 -6.79 -16.63
CA ALA A 64 16.61 -6.81 -16.80
C ALA A 64 16.11 -8.21 -17.21
N GLN A 65 15.12 -8.74 -16.49
CA GLN A 65 14.39 -9.94 -16.93
C GLN A 65 13.49 -9.59 -18.11
N VAL A 66 13.35 -10.49 -19.09
CA VAL A 66 12.43 -10.31 -20.22
C VAL A 66 11.55 -11.56 -20.36
N PRO A 67 10.21 -11.44 -20.18
CA PRO A 67 9.51 -10.22 -19.78
C PRO A 67 9.85 -9.80 -18.34
N THR A 68 9.78 -8.51 -18.08
CA THR A 68 9.87 -7.95 -16.72
C THR A 68 8.61 -8.27 -15.92
N SER A 69 8.73 -8.29 -14.59
CA SER A 69 7.59 -8.39 -13.66
C SER A 69 7.57 -7.20 -12.72
N GLU A 70 6.39 -6.68 -12.38
CA GLU A 70 6.24 -5.65 -11.34
C GLU A 70 6.18 -6.32 -9.95
N VAL A 71 7.08 -5.96 -9.05
CA VAL A 71 7.16 -6.55 -7.70
C VAL A 71 6.89 -5.48 -6.65
N CYS A 72 5.96 -5.73 -5.72
CA CYS A 72 5.83 -4.92 -4.50
C CYS A 72 5.60 -5.82 -3.30
N THR A 73 5.91 -5.30 -2.11
CA THR A 73 5.75 -6.04 -0.86
C THR A 73 4.94 -5.22 0.12
N ILE A 74 3.97 -5.87 0.75
CA ILE A 74 3.27 -5.36 1.94
C ILE A 74 3.99 -5.93 3.16
N PHE A 75 4.40 -5.04 4.06
CA PHE A 75 5.15 -5.38 5.26
C PHE A 75 4.30 -5.17 6.51
N SER A 76 4.28 -6.13 7.41
CA SER A 76 3.96 -5.93 8.83
C SER A 76 5.18 -6.30 9.67
N ARG A 77 5.11 -6.14 11.00
CA ARG A 77 6.18 -6.61 11.89
C ARG A 77 6.23 -8.14 12.02
N LYS A 78 5.13 -8.82 11.69
CA LYS A 78 4.96 -10.27 11.87
C LYS A 78 4.94 -11.01 10.54
N GLU A 79 4.38 -10.39 9.51
CA GLU A 79 4.11 -11.02 8.23
C GLU A 79 4.46 -10.10 7.05
N SER A 80 4.50 -10.70 5.88
CA SER A 80 4.64 -9.96 4.63
C SER A 80 3.91 -10.66 3.50
N SER A 81 3.42 -9.88 2.54
CA SER A 81 2.94 -10.39 1.26
C SER A 81 3.75 -9.80 0.12
N LEU A 82 4.47 -10.64 -0.62
CA LEU A 82 5.12 -10.26 -1.87
C LEU A 82 4.16 -10.48 -3.03
N LEU A 83 3.95 -9.44 -3.82
CA LEU A 83 3.10 -9.42 -5.00
C LEU A 83 3.98 -9.25 -6.24
N LYS A 84 4.19 -10.33 -6.99
CA LYS A 84 4.94 -10.33 -8.26
C LYS A 84 3.97 -10.51 -9.42
N ARG A 85 3.97 -9.54 -10.33
CA ARG A 85 2.91 -9.39 -11.34
C ARG A 85 3.46 -9.43 -12.75
N PHE A 86 2.73 -10.08 -13.63
CA PHE A 86 3.06 -10.25 -15.04
C PHE A 86 1.96 -9.65 -15.93
N ALA A 87 2.16 -9.72 -17.24
CA ALA A 87 1.18 -9.20 -18.20
C ALA A 87 -0.15 -9.95 -18.18
N ASN A 88 -0.16 -11.26 -17.91
CA ASN A 88 -1.36 -12.05 -17.66
C ASN A 88 -1.42 -12.39 -16.18
N HIS A 89 -2.51 -11.98 -15.51
CA HIS A 89 -2.75 -12.18 -14.09
C HIS A 89 -2.67 -13.66 -13.67
N GLU A 90 -3.00 -14.61 -14.55
CA GLU A 90 -2.88 -16.04 -14.26
C GLU A 90 -1.45 -16.48 -13.89
N ASN A 91 -0.42 -15.69 -14.28
CA ASN A 91 0.97 -15.96 -13.94
C ASN A 91 1.45 -15.21 -12.69
N ASP A 92 0.61 -14.37 -12.08
CA ASP A 92 0.98 -13.60 -10.90
C ASP A 92 1.34 -14.55 -9.74
N VAL A 93 2.33 -14.13 -8.96
CA VAL A 93 2.82 -14.88 -7.81
C VAL A 93 2.58 -14.03 -6.57
N VAL A 94 1.74 -14.54 -5.68
CA VAL A 94 1.54 -13.99 -4.33
C VAL A 94 2.23 -14.91 -3.34
N GLN A 95 3.10 -14.35 -2.51
CA GLN A 95 3.79 -15.07 -1.45
C GLN A 95 3.57 -14.38 -0.12
N THR A 96 2.61 -14.90 0.64
CA THR A 96 2.28 -14.44 1.98
C THR A 96 2.85 -15.37 3.05
N GLY A 97 3.18 -14.81 4.21
CA GLY A 97 3.46 -15.57 5.42
C GLY A 97 4.25 -14.78 6.46
N PRO A 98 4.65 -15.44 7.56
CA PRO A 98 5.49 -14.83 8.58
C PRO A 98 6.90 -14.47 8.06
N ILE A 99 7.54 -13.50 8.70
CA ILE A 99 8.87 -13.00 8.32
C ILE A 99 9.98 -14.05 8.52
N ASP A 100 9.88 -14.86 9.57
CA ASP A 100 10.92 -15.77 10.05
C ASP A 100 10.77 -17.22 9.54
N ILE A 101 9.78 -17.48 8.68
CA ILE A 101 9.49 -18.83 8.19
C ILE A 101 10.09 -19.08 6.81
N ARG A 102 10.77 -20.23 6.68
CA ARG A 102 11.30 -20.75 5.41
C ARG A 102 10.20 -21.14 4.45
N ARG A 103 10.23 -20.59 3.24
CA ARG A 103 9.26 -20.85 2.18
C ARG A 103 9.91 -21.62 1.04
N LYS A 104 9.33 -22.76 0.69
CA LYS A 104 9.80 -23.58 -0.41
C LYS A 104 9.43 -22.93 -1.75
N GLY A 105 10.42 -22.64 -2.59
CA GLY A 105 10.27 -22.17 -3.95
C GLY A 105 9.88 -23.30 -4.91
N PHE A 106 9.44 -22.92 -6.11
CA PHE A 106 9.08 -23.87 -7.17
C PHE A 106 10.27 -24.70 -7.67
N ASP A 107 11.50 -24.19 -7.53
CA ASP A 107 12.75 -24.87 -7.83
C ASP A 107 13.23 -25.80 -6.70
N GLY A 108 12.48 -25.89 -5.60
CA GLY A 108 12.80 -26.69 -4.43
C GLY A 108 13.69 -26.00 -3.39
N SER A 109 14.20 -24.79 -3.67
CA SER A 109 14.99 -23.99 -2.73
C SER A 109 14.14 -23.42 -1.60
N TYR A 110 14.74 -23.00 -0.48
CA TYR A 110 14.03 -22.35 0.62
C TYR A 110 14.45 -20.91 0.80
N SER A 111 13.52 -19.99 0.58
CA SER A 111 13.72 -18.54 0.76
C SER A 111 13.06 -18.04 2.04
N TYR A 112 13.69 -17.10 2.74
CA TYR A 112 13.18 -16.47 3.98
C TYR A 112 13.87 -15.14 4.22
N TRP A 113 13.35 -14.34 5.16
CA TRP A 113 14.00 -13.11 5.58
C TRP A 113 14.88 -13.39 6.80
N THR A 114 16.13 -12.95 6.76
CA THR A 114 17.06 -13.01 7.90
C THR A 114 16.99 -11.77 8.76
N ASP A 115 16.56 -10.64 8.19
CA ASP A 115 16.36 -9.38 8.88
C ASP A 115 15.22 -8.58 8.23
N LEU A 116 14.45 -7.86 9.06
CA LEU A 116 13.49 -6.86 8.66
C LEU A 116 13.50 -5.74 9.70
N ARG A 117 13.79 -4.52 9.25
CA ARG A 117 13.75 -3.34 10.08
C ARG A 117 13.08 -2.17 9.38
N PHE A 118 12.42 -1.35 10.17
CA PHE A 118 11.77 -0.14 9.68
C PHE A 118 12.53 1.09 10.16
N SER A 119 12.79 2.02 9.24
CA SER A 119 13.20 3.38 9.55
C SER A 119 12.00 4.29 9.31
N LEU A 120 11.23 4.54 10.36
CA LEU A 120 10.01 5.36 10.29
C LEU A 120 10.31 6.74 10.85
N LYS A 121 10.32 7.76 9.99
CA LYS A 121 10.54 9.14 10.40
C LYS A 121 9.21 9.86 10.52
N GLN A 122 9.05 10.57 11.62
CA GLN A 122 7.88 11.40 11.87
C GLN A 122 8.25 12.87 11.83
N THR A 123 7.28 13.70 11.46
CA THR A 123 7.35 15.15 11.54
C THR A 123 6.01 15.70 12.03
N THR A 124 6.04 16.95 12.46
CA THR A 124 4.83 17.66 12.83
C THR A 124 3.98 17.94 11.59
N ALA A 125 2.70 17.60 11.72
CA ALA A 125 1.68 17.79 10.70
C ALA A 125 0.61 18.78 11.18
N ARG A 126 0.33 19.78 10.35
CA ARG A 126 -0.69 20.80 10.51
C ARG A 126 -1.98 20.36 9.81
N HIS A 127 -3.08 20.28 10.56
CA HIS A 127 -4.39 19.94 10.00
C HIS A 127 -4.91 21.07 9.09
N LEU A 128 -5.43 20.69 7.92
CA LEU A 128 -6.07 21.57 6.93
C LEU A 128 -7.59 21.48 7.13
N SER A 129 -8.13 22.31 8.01
CA SER A 129 -9.49 22.16 8.56
C SER A 129 -10.62 22.55 7.62
N ASN A 130 -10.31 23.13 6.45
CA ASN A 130 -11.30 23.60 5.49
C ASN A 130 -10.72 23.66 4.07
N VAL A 131 -11.61 23.79 3.09
CA VAL A 131 -11.24 23.76 1.66
C VAL A 131 -10.27 24.89 1.28
N ALA A 132 -10.36 26.07 1.89
CA ALA A 132 -9.41 27.14 1.59
C ALA A 132 -7.98 26.76 2.00
N GLN A 133 -7.81 26.21 3.21
CA GLN A 133 -6.50 25.73 3.67
C GLN A 133 -5.95 24.57 2.82
N ILE A 134 -6.83 23.69 2.33
CA ILE A 134 -6.46 22.59 1.43
C ILE A 134 -5.93 23.16 0.10
N ILE A 135 -6.67 24.10 -0.49
CA ILE A 135 -6.30 24.75 -1.75
C ILE A 135 -4.98 25.53 -1.59
N ASP A 136 -4.86 26.34 -0.53
CA ASP A 136 -3.67 27.15 -0.29
C ASP A 136 -2.43 26.28 -0.12
N ALA A 137 -2.49 25.22 0.69
CA ALA A 137 -1.38 24.31 0.91
C ALA A 137 -0.99 23.55 -0.37
N THR A 138 -1.98 23.15 -1.18
CA THR A 138 -1.75 22.50 -2.48
C THR A 138 -1.02 23.43 -3.45
N LEU A 139 -1.48 24.67 -3.59
CA LEU A 139 -0.87 25.65 -4.51
C LEU A 139 0.49 26.15 -4.01
N ALA A 140 0.74 26.10 -2.70
CA ALA A 140 2.04 26.40 -2.11
C ALA A 140 3.07 25.28 -2.32
N GLY A 141 2.67 24.12 -2.84
CA GLY A 141 3.56 22.97 -3.02
C GLY A 141 4.00 22.34 -1.68
N GLU A 142 3.19 22.48 -0.63
CA GLU A 142 3.46 21.87 0.67
C GLU A 142 3.42 20.33 0.55
N VAL A 143 4.14 19.62 1.42
CA VAL A 143 4.08 18.17 1.48
C VAL A 143 2.78 17.77 2.18
N LEU A 144 1.86 17.18 1.43
CA LEU A 144 0.52 16.85 1.92
C LEU A 144 0.41 15.38 2.34
N LEU A 145 -0.46 15.14 3.32
CA LEU A 145 -0.78 13.82 3.86
C LEU A 145 -2.29 13.66 4.00
N GLY A 146 -2.82 12.53 3.58
CA GLY A 146 -4.18 12.10 3.84
C GLY A 146 -4.24 11.06 4.95
N ARG A 147 -5.28 11.15 5.79
CA ARG A 147 -5.73 10.07 6.66
C ARG A 147 -7.18 9.77 6.37
N THR A 148 -7.52 8.51 6.16
CA THR A 148 -8.91 8.06 6.01
C THR A 148 -9.18 6.98 7.04
N THR A 149 -10.19 7.20 7.89
CA THR A 149 -10.67 6.20 8.84
C THR A 149 -11.90 5.50 8.28
N LEU A 150 -11.84 4.18 8.19
CA LEU A 150 -12.97 3.29 7.92
C LEU A 150 -13.41 2.66 9.23
N THR A 151 -14.72 2.58 9.43
CA THR A 151 -15.32 1.90 10.59
C THR A 151 -16.37 0.94 10.08
N ASP A 152 -16.18 -0.35 10.33
CA ASP A 152 -17.25 -1.33 10.16
C ASP A 152 -18.13 -1.34 11.40
N THR A 153 -19.39 -0.94 11.25
CA THR A 153 -20.35 -0.89 12.35
C THR A 153 -20.80 -2.27 12.81
N GLU A 154 -20.70 -3.30 11.96
CA GLU A 154 -21.15 -4.65 12.31
C GLU A 154 -20.11 -5.40 13.15
N SER A 155 -18.86 -5.46 12.71
CA SER A 155 -17.77 -6.08 13.47
C SER A 155 -17.15 -5.17 14.53
N GLY A 156 -17.39 -3.86 14.44
CA GLY A 156 -16.72 -2.84 15.24
C GLY A 156 -15.26 -2.59 14.83
N GLN A 157 -14.76 -3.26 13.79
CA GLN A 157 -13.40 -3.07 13.31
C GLN A 157 -13.19 -1.66 12.77
N ARG A 158 -11.99 -1.14 12.98
CA ARG A 158 -11.59 0.18 12.52
C ARG A 158 -10.27 0.07 11.76
N ALA A 159 -10.21 0.72 10.61
CA ALA A 159 -8.97 0.86 9.85
C ALA A 159 -8.60 2.31 9.63
N LEU A 160 -7.34 2.66 9.88
CA LEU A 160 -6.76 3.96 9.56
C LEU A 160 -5.80 3.80 8.39
N LEU A 161 -6.16 4.40 7.25
CA LEU A 161 -5.32 4.51 6.07
C LEU A 161 -4.58 5.84 6.15
N GLU A 162 -3.26 5.84 5.97
CA GLU A 162 -2.43 7.04 5.93
C GLU A 162 -1.53 6.99 4.70
N TYR A 163 -1.50 8.08 3.94
CA TYR A 163 -0.81 8.14 2.65
C TYR A 163 -0.36 9.57 2.31
N PRO A 164 0.81 9.75 1.70
CA PRO A 164 1.24 11.03 1.15
C PRO A 164 0.37 11.40 -0.05
N ILE A 165 0.05 12.68 -0.21
CA ILE A 165 -0.72 13.18 -1.33
C ILE A 165 0.24 13.80 -2.34
N HIS A 166 0.56 13.02 -3.36
CA HIS A 166 1.44 13.44 -4.45
C HIS A 166 0.68 14.10 -5.61
N TYR A 167 -0.64 13.96 -5.65
CA TYR A 167 -1.50 14.48 -6.70
C TYR A 167 -2.83 14.96 -6.11
N MET A 168 -3.22 16.20 -6.41
CA MET A 168 -4.50 16.77 -6.01
C MET A 168 -4.97 17.77 -7.08
N ASN A 169 -6.23 17.66 -7.49
CA ASN A 169 -6.88 18.68 -8.30
C ASN A 169 -7.49 19.75 -7.38
N VAL A 170 -7.32 21.02 -7.70
CA VAL A 170 -7.98 22.15 -7.01
C VAL A 170 -8.66 23.08 -8.00
N HIS A 171 -9.82 23.62 -7.61
CA HIS A 171 -10.54 24.62 -8.39
C HIS A 171 -10.87 25.82 -7.50
N PRO A 172 -9.92 26.77 -7.32
CA PRO A 172 -10.09 27.91 -6.42
C PRO A 172 -11.37 28.73 -6.64
N PRO A 173 -11.80 29.03 -7.88
CA PRO A 173 -13.03 29.81 -8.10
C PRO A 173 -14.30 29.13 -7.56
N GLU A 174 -14.34 27.79 -7.56
CA GLU A 174 -15.49 27.02 -7.07
C GLU A 174 -15.28 26.48 -5.66
N LYS A 175 -14.12 26.73 -5.05
CA LYS A 175 -13.74 26.19 -3.74
C LYS A 175 -13.92 24.67 -3.69
N ARG A 176 -13.35 23.98 -4.68
CA ARG A 176 -13.37 22.51 -4.78
C ARG A 176 -11.95 21.95 -4.78
N PHE A 177 -11.83 20.73 -4.27
CA PHE A 177 -10.62 19.93 -4.35
C PHE A 177 -11.01 18.48 -4.69
N GLN A 178 -10.07 17.70 -5.20
CA GLN A 178 -10.22 16.27 -5.38
C GLN A 178 -8.88 15.59 -5.13
N VAL A 179 -8.86 14.68 -4.17
CA VAL A 179 -7.77 13.75 -3.92
C VAL A 179 -7.92 12.57 -4.87
N ASP A 180 -6.82 12.16 -5.47
CA ASP A 180 -6.68 10.95 -6.27
C ASP A 180 -5.26 10.42 -6.06
N VAL A 181 -5.13 9.42 -5.18
CA VAL A 181 -3.83 8.92 -4.73
C VAL A 181 -3.85 7.40 -4.72
N GLY A 182 -2.78 6.79 -5.24
CA GLY A 182 -2.58 5.36 -5.15
C GLY A 182 -1.25 4.94 -5.75
N PRO A 183 -0.88 3.66 -5.58
CA PRO A 183 -1.60 2.67 -4.78
C PRO A 183 -1.49 2.94 -3.26
N ILE A 184 -2.56 2.65 -2.53
CA ILE A 184 -2.58 2.50 -1.06
C ILE A 184 -3.15 1.13 -0.66
N LEU A 185 -3.18 0.83 0.64
CA LEU A 185 -3.71 -0.41 1.19
C LEU A 185 -5.18 -0.24 1.60
N TYR A 186 -6.09 -0.92 0.91
CA TYR A 186 -7.49 -1.05 1.30
C TYR A 186 -7.72 -2.36 2.06
N PRO A 187 -8.24 -2.32 3.30
CA PRO A 187 -8.53 -3.53 4.05
C PRO A 187 -9.94 -4.08 3.76
N ASP A 188 -10.03 -5.35 3.41
CA ASP A 188 -11.29 -6.10 3.42
C ASP A 188 -11.62 -6.50 4.86
N LEU A 189 -12.40 -5.66 5.54
CA LEU A 189 -12.86 -5.89 6.92
C LEU A 189 -13.91 -7.00 7.03
N THR A 190 -14.40 -7.54 5.90
CA THR A 190 -15.38 -8.64 5.89
C THR A 190 -14.72 -10.01 5.83
N ALA A 191 -13.42 -10.08 5.56
CA ALA A 191 -12.69 -11.33 5.46
C ALA A 191 -12.58 -12.02 6.83
N THR A 192 -12.92 -13.31 6.87
CA THR A 192 -12.98 -14.12 8.11
C THR A 192 -11.94 -15.23 8.16
N THR A 193 -11.19 -15.45 7.09
CA THR A 193 -10.21 -16.52 6.94
C THR A 193 -8.94 -15.99 6.27
N GLY A 194 -7.79 -16.59 6.56
CA GLY A 194 -6.49 -16.09 6.09
C GLY A 194 -5.84 -15.13 7.09
N SER A 195 -4.63 -14.69 6.78
CA SER A 195 -3.88 -13.76 7.61
C SER A 195 -4.22 -12.31 7.28
N ALA A 196 -4.01 -11.40 8.23
CA ALA A 196 -4.46 -10.01 8.07
C ALA A 196 -3.80 -9.27 6.89
N VAL A 197 -2.58 -9.66 6.48
CA VAL A 197 -1.94 -9.10 5.29
C VAL A 197 -2.57 -9.61 3.98
N GLU A 198 -3.24 -10.77 3.99
CA GLU A 198 -3.99 -11.31 2.84
C GLU A 198 -5.29 -10.55 2.60
N HIS A 199 -5.80 -9.85 3.61
CA HIS A 199 -7.03 -9.04 3.52
C HIS A 199 -6.78 -7.64 2.95
N LEU A 200 -5.54 -7.33 2.57
CA LEU A 200 -5.17 -6.03 2.03
C LEU A 200 -5.14 -6.06 0.50
N GLN A 201 -5.83 -5.12 -0.09
CA GLN A 201 -5.89 -4.91 -1.54
C GLN A 201 -5.22 -3.59 -1.92
N LEU A 202 -4.66 -3.52 -3.13
CA LEU A 202 -4.15 -2.26 -3.66
C LEU A 202 -5.30 -1.43 -4.22
N ALA A 203 -5.36 -0.16 -3.82
CA ALA A 203 -6.42 0.74 -4.25
C ALA A 203 -5.88 2.12 -4.62
N TYR A 204 -6.59 2.83 -5.49
CA TYR A 204 -6.56 4.30 -5.51
C TYR A 204 -7.68 4.81 -4.59
N VAL A 205 -7.35 5.80 -3.77
CA VAL A 205 -8.29 6.52 -2.92
C VAL A 205 -8.69 7.83 -3.59
N ILE A 206 -9.99 8.05 -3.74
CA ILE A 206 -10.56 9.16 -4.48
C ILE A 206 -11.64 9.81 -3.62
N PHE A 207 -11.53 11.11 -3.36
CA PHE A 207 -12.58 11.87 -2.68
C PHE A 207 -12.50 13.36 -2.95
N ASN A 208 -13.66 14.01 -2.93
CA ASN A 208 -13.83 15.46 -2.96
C ASN A 208 -14.67 15.96 -1.77
N GLN A 209 -15.03 15.05 -0.85
CA GLN A 209 -15.74 15.30 0.38
C GLN A 209 -15.06 14.50 1.51
N LEU A 210 -15.07 15.05 2.73
CA LEU A 210 -14.31 14.45 3.84
C LEU A 210 -15.05 13.32 4.57
N HIS A 211 -16.33 13.07 4.26
CA HIS A 211 -17.16 12.08 4.95
C HIS A 211 -17.50 10.85 4.09
N GLU A 212 -16.95 10.78 2.89
CA GLU A 212 -17.23 9.73 1.92
C GLU A 212 -16.06 9.59 0.95
N VAL A 213 -15.70 8.35 0.64
CA VAL A 213 -14.52 8.02 -0.16
C VAL A 213 -14.86 6.92 -1.15
N GLU A 214 -14.29 7.02 -2.34
CA GLU A 214 -14.31 5.98 -3.36
C GLU A 214 -12.93 5.32 -3.43
N PHE A 215 -12.93 3.99 -3.51
CA PHE A 215 -11.74 3.19 -3.73
C PHE A 215 -11.86 2.48 -5.06
N ALA A 216 -10.94 2.76 -5.98
CA ALA A 216 -10.75 1.92 -7.15
C ALA A 216 -9.79 0.80 -6.77
N LEU A 217 -10.30 -0.42 -6.66
CA LEU A 217 -9.55 -1.61 -6.26
C LEU A 217 -8.92 -2.28 -7.48
N ARG A 218 -7.67 -2.72 -7.30
CA ARG A 218 -6.95 -3.51 -8.30
C ARG A 218 -7.40 -4.96 -8.25
N VAL A 219 -8.13 -5.41 -9.27
CA VAL A 219 -8.72 -6.75 -9.36
C VAL A 219 -8.48 -7.37 -10.74
N PRO A 220 -8.59 -8.72 -10.86
CA PRO A 220 -8.55 -9.39 -12.16
C PRO A 220 -9.64 -8.82 -13.09
N THR A 221 -9.25 -8.45 -14.29
CA THR A 221 -10.11 -7.80 -15.28
C THR A 221 -9.88 -8.41 -16.64
N GLN A 222 -10.94 -8.90 -17.28
CA GLN A 222 -10.88 -9.47 -18.62
C GLN A 222 -10.46 -8.41 -19.65
N VAL A 223 -9.46 -8.74 -20.47
CA VAL A 223 -8.98 -7.85 -21.54
C VAL A 223 -9.94 -7.89 -22.74
N VAL A 224 -10.47 -9.08 -23.04
CA VAL A 224 -11.43 -9.32 -24.11
C VAL A 224 -12.56 -10.19 -23.55
N ALA A 225 -13.80 -9.78 -23.80
CA ALA A 225 -14.96 -10.56 -23.39
C ALA A 225 -14.86 -12.01 -23.89
N GLU A 226 -15.23 -12.96 -23.03
CA GLU A 226 -15.25 -14.41 -23.32
C GLU A 226 -13.87 -15.05 -23.54
N GLN A 227 -12.77 -14.33 -23.35
CA GLN A 227 -11.42 -14.90 -23.31
C GLN A 227 -10.94 -15.09 -21.87
N ARG A 228 -10.02 -16.03 -21.67
CA ARG A 228 -9.38 -16.28 -20.36
C ARG A 228 -8.30 -15.26 -19.99
N ALA A 229 -7.95 -14.35 -20.88
CA ALA A 229 -6.88 -13.39 -20.64
C ALA A 229 -7.35 -12.27 -19.70
N GLU A 230 -6.76 -12.23 -18.50
CA GLU A 230 -7.03 -11.22 -17.48
C GLU A 230 -5.78 -10.42 -17.14
N VAL A 231 -5.97 -9.14 -16.83
CA VAL A 231 -4.96 -8.24 -16.27
C VAL A 231 -5.43 -7.77 -14.91
N LEU A 232 -4.50 -7.47 -14.00
CA LEU A 232 -4.84 -6.71 -12.81
C LEU A 232 -5.06 -5.24 -13.18
N HIS A 233 -6.29 -4.76 -13.06
CA HIS A 233 -6.66 -3.38 -13.34
C HIS A 233 -7.49 -2.80 -12.20
N TYR A 234 -7.46 -1.47 -12.05
CA TYR A 234 -8.28 -0.75 -11.07
C TYR A 234 -9.72 -0.62 -11.59
N SER A 235 -10.44 -1.73 -11.70
CA SER A 235 -11.74 -1.82 -12.40
C SER A 235 -12.94 -1.95 -11.47
N GLN A 236 -12.75 -2.23 -10.19
CA GLN A 236 -13.82 -2.30 -9.20
C GLN A 236 -13.82 -1.04 -8.35
N VAL A 237 -14.94 -0.30 -8.32
CA VAL A 237 -15.10 0.88 -7.48
C VAL A 237 -16.00 0.55 -6.30
N ILE A 238 -15.53 0.84 -5.09
CA ILE A 238 -16.32 0.78 -3.86
C ILE A 238 -16.46 2.18 -3.30
N ARG A 239 -17.68 2.57 -2.94
CA ARG A 239 -17.98 3.83 -2.27
C ARG A 239 -18.38 3.57 -0.83
N VAL A 240 -17.71 4.21 0.12
CA VAL A 240 -17.93 3.99 1.55
C VAL A 240 -18.01 5.30 2.32
N LYS A 241 -18.77 5.29 3.40
CA LYS A 241 -18.67 6.34 4.42
C LYS A 241 -17.33 6.20 5.13
N ALA A 242 -16.63 7.31 5.30
CA ALA A 242 -15.33 7.34 5.94
C ALA A 242 -15.12 8.70 6.59
N ALA A 243 -14.12 8.84 7.47
CA ALA A 243 -13.67 10.14 7.94
C ALA A 243 -12.27 10.42 7.36
N SER A 244 -12.20 11.35 6.42
CA SER A 244 -10.95 11.79 5.79
C SER A 244 -10.48 13.12 6.38
N GLU A 245 -9.19 13.19 6.68
CA GLU A 245 -8.49 14.37 7.18
C GLU A 245 -7.27 14.64 6.31
N LEU A 246 -6.96 15.92 6.11
CA LEU A 246 -5.83 16.38 5.30
C LEU A 246 -4.86 17.19 6.14
N PHE A 247 -3.57 16.92 5.96
CA PHE A 247 -2.51 17.59 6.71
C PHE A 247 -1.42 18.10 5.77
N SER A 248 -0.74 19.15 6.21
CA SER A 248 0.52 19.61 5.65
C SER A 248 1.65 19.29 6.63
N LEU A 249 2.76 18.78 6.12
CA LEU A 249 3.95 18.45 6.90
C LEU A 249 4.91 19.65 6.99
N SER A 250 5.47 19.86 8.18
CA SER A 250 6.51 20.86 8.46
C SER A 250 7.92 20.32 8.26
#